data_AF-W3TV19-F1
#
_entry.id   AF-W3TV19-F1
#
_cell.length_a   1.000
_cell.length_b   1.000
_cell.length_c   1.000
_cell.angle_alpha   90.00
_cell.angle_beta   90.00
_cell.angle_gamma   90.00
#
_symmetry.space_group_name_H-M   'P 1'
#
loop_
_entity.id
_entity.type
_entity.pdbx_description
1 polymer ?
#
loop_
_entity_poly.entity_id
_entity_poly.type
_entity_poly.pdbx_seq_one_letter_code
_entity_poly.pdbx_strand_id
1 'polypeptide(L)'
;MKYKVVYRIIIVIAFALSGCFNLDSEKIKSDERFYHSAFMDWSMKKKSLAKNYTAIIMADPQPWRLNSGDPNGISNREPWLKINEQVASVIKAQKAAFHIVNGDLTEFGQQRNYDDYKNVYKKFEAPVYEGLGNHDYANNVGHCTIPEAYDFYQDACALSAVLRMLSEIRQYRRQLSYFNADVTESSILLPDENIHEIKGSLSYSWDYGDVHYVQLHNYPSYTVRLKGQSTKVHINKSLDWLKKDLAAADARGKVTIINFHDARAASIDGESFFIRKKNAKDLSVFKSIITAHNVKAIFVGHTHYQSYCRAKNDKVFGNIPVYTAGALFNGDYYLVEVKGKTIRVKAYNGAIGRPLLIKDLGIIGEGTQFFASCSQL
;
A
#
# COMPACT_ATOMS: atom_id res chain seq x y z
N MET A 1 -5.59 -55.23 -30.61
CA MET A 1 -7.05 -55.01 -30.65
C MET A 1 -7.56 -54.81 -29.22
N LYS A 2 -8.15 -53.64 -28.95
CA LYS A 2 -9.20 -53.32 -27.96
C LYS A 2 -9.00 -53.67 -26.46
N TYR A 3 -8.78 -52.61 -25.69
CA TYR A 3 -9.32 -52.23 -24.36
C TYR A 3 -10.15 -53.24 -23.54
N LYS A 4 -9.86 -53.28 -22.23
CA LYS A 4 -10.91 -53.25 -21.20
C LYS A 4 -10.46 -52.49 -19.94
N VAL A 5 -11.29 -51.51 -19.61
CA VAL A 5 -11.25 -50.58 -18.48
C VAL A 5 -11.61 -51.31 -17.19
N VAL A 6 -10.92 -51.00 -16.09
CA VAL A 6 -11.32 -51.39 -14.73
C VAL A 6 -11.74 -50.12 -13.98
N TYR A 7 -13.04 -49.98 -13.73
CA TYR A 7 -13.57 -49.08 -12.71
C TYR A 7 -13.45 -49.78 -11.36
N ARG A 8 -12.87 -49.11 -10.36
CA ARG A 8 -13.08 -49.47 -8.94
C ARG A 8 -13.71 -48.29 -8.20
N ILE A 9 -14.95 -48.55 -7.83
CA ILE A 9 -15.79 -47.82 -6.89
C ILE A 9 -15.11 -47.85 -5.52
N ILE A 10 -14.96 -46.70 -4.85
CA ILE A 10 -14.70 -46.66 -3.40
C ILE A 10 -15.96 -46.14 -2.72
N ILE A 11 -16.47 -46.99 -1.84
CA ILE A 11 -17.69 -46.88 -1.06
C ILE A 11 -17.49 -45.86 0.07
N VAL A 12 -18.43 -44.92 0.19
CA VAL A 12 -18.60 -44.09 1.38
C VAL A 12 -19.33 -44.93 2.43
N ILE A 13 -18.69 -45.22 3.55
CA ILE A 13 -19.35 -45.82 4.72
C ILE A 13 -19.50 -44.72 5.78
N ALA A 14 -20.75 -44.31 6.01
CA ALA A 14 -21.15 -43.60 7.21
C ALA A 14 -21.60 -44.63 8.25
N PHE A 15 -20.99 -44.61 9.43
CA PHE A 15 -21.54 -45.24 10.63
C PHE A 15 -21.60 -44.19 11.74
N ALA A 16 -22.83 -43.86 12.13
CA ALA A 16 -23.13 -43.35 13.45
C ALA A 16 -23.43 -44.56 14.34
N LEU A 17 -22.76 -44.66 15.49
CA LEU A 17 -23.36 -45.04 16.78
C LEU A 17 -22.36 -44.79 17.91
N SER A 18 -22.87 -44.09 18.90
CA SER A 18 -22.33 -43.57 20.15
C SER A 18 -21.54 -44.56 21.03
N GLY A 19 -20.50 -44.05 21.69
CA GLY A 19 -20.04 -44.54 22.99
C GLY A 19 -18.52 -44.58 23.18
N CYS A 20 -17.99 -43.62 23.94
CA CYS A 20 -16.66 -43.62 24.56
C CYS A 20 -15.42 -43.55 23.63
N PHE A 21 -15.07 -42.35 23.16
CA PHE A 21 -13.67 -41.88 23.08
C PHE A 21 -13.69 -40.35 23.05
N ASN A 22 -13.66 -39.74 24.23
CA ASN A 22 -13.45 -38.30 24.37
C ASN A 22 -11.95 -38.07 24.55
N LEU A 23 -11.19 -38.29 23.48
CA LEU A 23 -9.77 -37.96 23.37
C LEU A 23 -9.54 -37.33 22.00
N ASP A 24 -8.89 -36.17 22.03
CA ASP A 24 -8.15 -35.54 20.94
C ASP A 24 -8.86 -34.68 19.88
N SER A 25 -10.07 -34.15 20.11
CA SER A 25 -10.54 -33.03 19.25
C SER A 25 -9.76 -31.73 19.46
N GLU A 26 -9.29 -31.48 20.68
CA GLU A 26 -8.43 -30.32 20.98
C GLU A 26 -6.99 -30.53 20.51
N LYS A 27 -6.49 -31.76 20.61
CA LYS A 27 -5.12 -32.12 20.18
C LYS A 27 -4.99 -32.14 18.66
N ILE A 28 -5.99 -32.64 17.93
CA ILE A 28 -6.02 -32.52 16.46
C ILE A 28 -6.13 -31.05 16.03
N LYS A 29 -6.96 -30.23 16.70
CA LYS A 29 -7.03 -28.78 16.44
C LYS A 29 -5.77 -28.03 16.85
N SER A 30 -5.03 -28.48 17.86
CA SER A 30 -3.75 -27.87 18.26
C SER A 30 -2.65 -28.26 17.29
N ASP A 31 -2.62 -29.51 16.84
CA ASP A 31 -1.64 -30.01 15.88
C ASP A 31 -1.87 -29.38 14.51
N GLU A 32 -3.11 -29.30 14.01
CA GLU A 32 -3.43 -28.56 12.78
C GLU A 32 -3.02 -27.08 12.88
N ARG A 33 -3.28 -26.41 14.01
CA ARG A 33 -2.82 -25.02 14.24
C ARG A 33 -1.30 -24.92 14.29
N PHE A 34 -0.63 -25.90 14.89
CA PHE A 34 0.82 -25.94 14.99
C PHE A 34 1.49 -26.17 13.63
N TYR A 35 1.02 -27.15 12.85
CA TYR A 35 1.48 -27.39 11.49
C TYR A 35 1.17 -26.21 10.56
N HIS A 36 0.00 -25.59 10.69
CA HIS A 36 -0.35 -24.39 9.93
C HIS A 36 0.54 -23.20 10.29
N SER A 37 0.81 -22.99 11.59
CA SER A 37 1.72 -21.96 12.08
C SER A 37 3.17 -22.19 11.61
N ALA A 38 3.68 -23.41 11.72
CA ALA A 38 5.03 -23.76 11.29
C ALA A 38 5.20 -23.66 9.76
N PHE A 39 4.19 -24.06 9.00
CA PHE A 39 4.18 -23.92 7.54
C PHE A 39 4.13 -22.45 7.10
N MET A 40 3.32 -21.63 7.78
CA MET A 40 3.30 -20.18 7.55
C MET A 40 4.66 -19.54 7.86
N ASP A 41 5.27 -19.87 9.00
CA ASP A 41 6.58 -19.37 9.40
C ASP A 41 7.68 -19.75 8.40
N TRP A 42 7.67 -21.00 7.93
CA TRP A 42 8.59 -21.46 6.88
C TRP A 42 8.38 -20.76 5.54
N SER A 43 7.11 -20.56 5.11
CA SER A 43 6.76 -19.87 3.87
C SER A 43 7.19 -18.39 3.90
N MET A 44 6.97 -17.71 5.02
CA MET A 44 7.43 -16.33 5.25
C MET A 44 8.96 -16.26 5.20
N LYS A 45 9.65 -17.18 5.88
CA LYS A 45 11.12 -17.26 5.87
C LYS A 45 11.67 -17.56 4.47
N LYS A 46 10.98 -18.36 3.65
CA LYS A 46 11.37 -18.60 2.26
C LYS A 46 11.26 -17.33 1.40
N LYS A 47 10.21 -16.53 1.59
CA LYS A 47 10.07 -15.22 0.92
C LYS A 47 11.13 -14.22 1.39
N SER A 48 11.48 -14.21 2.67
CA SER A 48 12.55 -13.35 3.20
C SER A 48 13.94 -13.71 2.66
N LEU A 49 14.13 -14.92 2.13
CA LEU A 49 15.36 -15.40 1.50
C LEU A 49 15.38 -15.18 -0.02
N ALA A 50 14.29 -14.71 -0.63
CA ALA A 50 14.21 -14.47 -2.06
C ALA A 50 15.13 -13.30 -2.47
N LYS A 51 16.27 -13.61 -3.07
CA LYS A 51 17.21 -12.58 -3.54
C LYS A 51 16.80 -11.99 -4.89
N ASN A 52 16.04 -12.73 -5.70
CA ASN A 52 15.60 -12.27 -7.01
C ASN A 52 14.08 -12.28 -7.08
N TYR A 53 13.48 -11.13 -7.38
CA TYR A 53 12.03 -11.02 -7.54
C TYR A 53 11.70 -9.72 -8.31
N THR A 54 10.44 -9.63 -8.73
CA THR A 54 9.86 -8.38 -9.22
C THR A 54 8.79 -7.90 -8.26
N ALA A 55 8.66 -6.58 -8.13
CA ALA A 55 7.53 -5.91 -7.49
C ALA A 55 6.94 -4.89 -8.46
N ILE A 56 5.66 -4.59 -8.32
CA ILE A 56 5.03 -3.51 -9.10
C ILE A 56 4.62 -2.40 -8.15
N ILE A 57 4.99 -1.16 -8.49
CA ILE A 57 4.62 0.03 -7.71
C ILE A 57 3.74 0.92 -8.59
N MET A 58 2.58 1.28 -8.06
CA MET A 58 1.52 2.04 -8.73
C MET A 58 0.95 3.11 -7.80
N ALA A 59 0.13 4.01 -8.32
CA ALA A 59 -0.59 5.03 -7.54
C ALA A 59 -1.84 5.46 -8.31
N ASP A 60 -2.76 6.14 -7.63
CA ASP A 60 -3.90 6.80 -8.26
C ASP A 60 -4.77 5.86 -9.14
N PRO A 61 -5.31 4.74 -8.60
CA PRO A 61 -6.35 3.97 -9.29
C PRO A 61 -7.66 4.76 -9.44
N GLN A 62 -7.98 5.63 -8.48
CA GLN A 62 -9.14 6.54 -8.44
C GLN A 62 -10.34 6.05 -9.26
N PRO A 63 -11.06 5.01 -8.79
CA PRO A 63 -12.18 4.46 -9.52
C PRO A 63 -13.20 5.51 -9.94
N TRP A 64 -13.54 5.49 -11.23
CA TRP A 64 -14.44 6.40 -11.95
C TRP A 64 -13.80 7.72 -12.40
N ARG A 65 -12.52 7.95 -12.08
CA ARG A 65 -11.78 9.05 -12.67
C ARG A 65 -11.45 8.79 -14.13
N LEU A 66 -11.76 9.76 -14.98
CA LEU A 66 -11.43 9.79 -16.41
C LEU A 66 -10.84 11.17 -16.73
N ASN A 67 -10.31 11.34 -17.95
CA ASN A 67 -9.85 12.66 -18.44
C ASN A 67 -10.99 13.65 -18.72
N SER A 68 -12.26 13.24 -18.54
CA SER A 68 -13.45 14.06 -18.72
C SER A 68 -14.62 13.55 -17.87
N GLY A 69 -15.65 14.38 -17.69
CA GLY A 69 -16.82 14.05 -16.88
C GLY A 69 -16.60 14.22 -15.38
N ASP A 70 -17.65 13.94 -14.60
CA ASP A 70 -17.58 13.96 -13.14
C ASP A 70 -16.90 12.69 -12.62
N PRO A 71 -15.75 12.78 -11.94
CA PRO A 71 -15.01 11.61 -11.46
C PRO A 71 -15.72 10.88 -10.31
N ASN A 72 -16.80 11.43 -9.74
CA ASN A 72 -17.70 10.76 -8.79
C ASN A 72 -19.04 10.33 -9.42
N GLY A 73 -19.23 10.61 -10.72
CA GLY A 73 -20.43 10.31 -11.46
C GLY A 73 -20.52 8.83 -11.83
N ILE A 74 -21.68 8.23 -11.58
CA ILE A 74 -21.93 6.81 -11.92
C ILE A 74 -21.75 6.51 -13.41
N SER A 75 -21.92 7.51 -14.27
CA SER A 75 -21.67 7.41 -15.72
C SER A 75 -20.23 7.04 -16.06
N ASN A 76 -19.28 7.39 -15.20
CA ASN A 76 -17.86 7.13 -15.40
C ASN A 76 -17.41 5.76 -14.91
N ARG A 77 -18.26 5.03 -14.17
CA ARG A 77 -17.94 3.71 -13.63
C ARG A 77 -17.59 2.69 -14.71
N GLU A 78 -18.49 2.48 -15.68
CA GLU A 78 -18.29 1.47 -16.72
C GLU A 78 -17.09 1.79 -17.65
N PRO A 79 -16.89 3.04 -18.12
CA PRO A 79 -15.68 3.39 -18.86
C PRO A 79 -14.40 3.17 -18.06
N TRP A 80 -14.38 3.50 -16.76
CA TRP A 80 -13.23 3.26 -15.91
C TRP A 80 -12.94 1.76 -15.77
N LEU A 81 -13.97 0.94 -15.50
CA LEU A 81 -13.84 -0.52 -15.38
C LEU A 81 -13.25 -1.12 -16.66
N LYS A 82 -13.75 -0.73 -17.83
CA LYS A 82 -13.26 -1.22 -19.12
C LYS A 82 -11.74 -1.02 -19.30
N ILE A 83 -11.22 0.15 -18.91
CA ILE A 83 -9.79 0.45 -19.01
C ILE A 83 -9.02 -0.29 -17.92
N ASN A 84 -9.51 -0.26 -16.68
CA ASN A 84 -8.75 -0.70 -15.52
C ASN A 84 -8.73 -2.22 -15.33
N GLU A 85 -9.77 -2.94 -15.76
CA GLU A 85 -9.73 -4.41 -15.84
C GLU A 85 -8.67 -4.88 -16.84
N GLN A 86 -8.53 -4.17 -17.96
CA GLN A 86 -7.50 -4.43 -18.95
C GLN A 86 -6.09 -4.16 -18.39
N VAL A 87 -5.89 -3.02 -17.71
CA VAL A 87 -4.63 -2.69 -17.02
C VAL A 87 -4.30 -3.74 -15.96
N ALA A 88 -5.27 -4.13 -15.14
CA ALA A 88 -5.11 -5.15 -14.10
C ALA A 88 -4.70 -6.51 -14.67
N SER A 89 -5.26 -6.90 -15.82
CA SER A 89 -4.84 -8.12 -16.53
C SER A 89 -3.38 -8.06 -16.97
N VAL A 90 -2.93 -6.92 -17.51
CA VAL A 90 -1.52 -6.71 -17.91
C VAL A 90 -0.57 -6.79 -16.72
N ILE A 91 -0.95 -6.19 -15.58
CA ILE A 91 -0.17 -6.23 -14.34
C ILE A 91 -0.09 -7.67 -13.81
N LYS A 92 -1.24 -8.37 -13.74
CA LYS A 92 -1.31 -9.76 -13.29
C LYS A 92 -0.42 -10.69 -14.12
N ALA A 93 -0.38 -10.48 -15.44
CA ALA A 93 0.43 -11.30 -16.35
C ALA A 93 1.95 -11.18 -16.11
N GLN A 94 2.43 -10.13 -15.46
CA GLN A 94 3.84 -9.92 -15.14
C GLN A 94 4.33 -10.69 -13.91
N LYS A 95 3.42 -11.35 -13.17
CA LYS A 95 3.74 -12.29 -12.07
C LYS A 95 4.70 -11.69 -11.03
N ALA A 96 4.47 -10.44 -10.64
CA ALA A 96 5.21 -9.80 -9.56
C ALA A 96 5.02 -10.56 -8.24
N ALA A 97 6.03 -10.55 -7.38
CA ALA A 97 5.96 -11.17 -6.06
C ALA A 97 4.96 -10.46 -5.13
N PHE A 98 4.76 -9.16 -5.35
CA PHE A 98 3.76 -8.32 -4.70
C PHE A 98 3.62 -6.98 -5.44
N HIS A 99 2.60 -6.22 -5.05
CA HIS A 99 2.27 -4.91 -5.60
C HIS A 99 2.16 -3.88 -4.47
N ILE A 100 2.45 -2.62 -4.76
CA ILE A 100 2.27 -1.49 -3.83
C ILE A 100 1.47 -0.39 -4.52
N VAL A 101 0.43 0.14 -3.86
CA VAL A 101 -0.37 1.27 -4.35
C VAL A 101 -0.14 2.48 -3.46
N ASN A 102 0.46 3.54 -3.99
CA ASN A 102 0.82 4.73 -3.23
C ASN A 102 -0.31 5.74 -3.17
N GLY A 103 -1.42 5.36 -2.54
CA GLY A 103 -2.53 6.26 -2.25
C GLY A 103 -3.48 6.53 -3.41
N ASP A 104 -4.50 7.33 -3.09
CA ASP A 104 -5.65 7.65 -3.91
C ASP A 104 -6.35 6.39 -4.44
N LEU A 105 -6.61 5.47 -3.49
CA LEU A 105 -7.35 4.23 -3.72
C LEU A 105 -8.79 4.51 -4.17
N THR A 106 -9.28 5.71 -3.85
CA THR A 106 -10.62 6.21 -4.13
C THR A 106 -10.56 7.65 -4.65
N GLU A 107 -11.60 8.11 -5.34
CA GLU A 107 -11.70 9.52 -5.75
C GLU A 107 -12.12 10.45 -4.60
N PHE A 108 -12.84 9.96 -3.59
CA PHE A 108 -13.25 10.81 -2.46
C PHE A 108 -13.54 10.02 -1.16
N GLY A 109 -12.89 8.88 -0.96
CA GLY A 109 -13.06 8.03 0.23
C GLY A 109 -14.35 7.20 0.29
N GLN A 110 -15.21 7.28 -0.73
CA GLN A 110 -16.48 6.57 -0.75
C GLN A 110 -16.30 5.05 -0.90
N GLN A 111 -17.15 4.28 -0.23
CA GLN A 111 -17.07 2.82 -0.19
C GLN A 111 -17.20 2.19 -1.59
N ARG A 112 -18.11 2.70 -2.43
CA ARG A 112 -18.35 2.18 -3.79
C ARG A 112 -17.12 2.31 -4.69
N ASN A 113 -16.36 3.40 -4.60
CA ASN A 113 -15.09 3.53 -5.32
C ASN A 113 -14.10 2.49 -4.80
N TYR A 114 -13.97 2.33 -3.48
CA TYR A 114 -13.05 1.34 -2.94
C TYR A 114 -13.42 -0.10 -3.34
N ASP A 115 -14.71 -0.43 -3.37
CA ASP A 115 -15.16 -1.76 -3.78
C ASP A 115 -14.78 -2.05 -5.23
N ASP A 116 -14.92 -1.09 -6.14
CA ASP A 116 -14.46 -1.24 -7.53
C ASP A 116 -12.93 -1.35 -7.63
N TYR A 117 -12.18 -0.52 -6.90
CA TYR A 117 -10.72 -0.67 -6.80
C TYR A 117 -10.32 -2.07 -6.31
N LYS A 118 -10.93 -2.53 -5.22
CA LYS A 118 -10.67 -3.85 -4.64
C LYS A 118 -11.02 -4.96 -5.61
N ASN A 119 -12.14 -4.83 -6.31
CA ASN A 119 -12.61 -5.82 -7.27
C ASN A 119 -11.71 -5.95 -8.50
N VAL A 120 -11.06 -4.87 -8.91
CA VAL A 120 -10.14 -4.86 -10.05
C VAL A 120 -8.72 -5.24 -9.63
N TYR A 121 -8.18 -4.58 -8.60
CA TYR A 121 -6.75 -4.62 -8.31
C TYR A 121 -6.36 -5.56 -7.17
N LYS A 122 -7.27 -5.96 -6.26
CA LYS A 122 -6.93 -6.90 -5.17
C LYS A 122 -7.21 -8.37 -5.49
N LYS A 123 -7.59 -8.71 -6.73
CA LYS A 123 -7.84 -10.10 -7.17
C LYS A 123 -6.60 -10.77 -7.81
N PHE A 124 -5.42 -10.25 -7.52
CA PHE A 124 -4.16 -10.84 -7.97
C PHE A 124 -3.78 -12.04 -7.10
N GLU A 125 -3.02 -12.98 -7.69
CA GLU A 125 -2.47 -14.13 -6.93
C GLU A 125 -1.44 -13.67 -5.90
N ALA A 126 -0.68 -12.62 -6.25
CA ALA A 126 0.28 -11.97 -5.37
C ALA A 126 -0.38 -10.79 -4.62
N PRO A 127 0.03 -10.53 -3.37
CA PRO A 127 -0.60 -9.53 -2.53
C PRO A 127 -0.42 -8.10 -3.06
N VAL A 128 -1.33 -7.22 -2.65
CA VAL A 128 -1.31 -5.78 -2.91
C VAL A 128 -1.24 -5.06 -1.57
N TYR A 129 -0.23 -4.22 -1.39
CA TYR A 129 -0.02 -3.43 -0.19
C TYR A 129 -0.40 -1.98 -0.45
N GLU A 130 -1.21 -1.41 0.44
CA GLU A 130 -1.91 -0.16 0.20
C GLU A 130 -1.33 1.01 1.00
N GLY A 131 -1.09 2.13 0.32
CA GLY A 131 -0.97 3.46 0.89
C GLY A 131 -2.30 4.21 0.79
N LEU A 132 -2.48 5.23 1.62
CA LEU A 132 -3.61 6.15 1.51
C LEU A 132 -3.09 7.48 0.94
N GLY A 133 -3.86 8.14 0.08
CA GLY A 133 -3.53 9.45 -0.49
C GLY A 133 -4.46 10.56 0.01
N ASN A 134 -4.37 11.76 -0.57
CA ASN A 134 -5.20 12.88 -0.13
C ASN A 134 -6.69 12.65 -0.45
N HIS A 135 -7.03 11.97 -1.54
CA HIS A 135 -8.42 11.66 -1.89
C HIS A 135 -9.06 10.62 -0.96
N ASP A 136 -8.25 9.82 -0.26
CA ASP A 136 -8.76 8.78 0.65
C ASP A 136 -9.16 9.34 2.02
N TYR A 137 -8.36 10.25 2.60
CA TYR A 137 -8.54 10.65 4.00
C TYR A 137 -8.07 12.08 4.35
N ALA A 138 -7.81 12.95 3.36
CA ALA A 138 -7.49 14.36 3.59
C ALA A 138 -8.54 15.31 2.99
N ASN A 139 -8.89 15.11 1.73
CA ASN A 139 -9.79 16.02 0.99
C ASN A 139 -11.25 15.89 1.42
N ASN A 140 -11.63 14.75 1.99
CA ASN A 140 -13.00 14.46 2.42
C ASN A 140 -13.23 14.67 3.94
N VAL A 141 -12.22 15.15 4.67
CA VAL A 141 -12.30 15.48 6.10
C VAL A 141 -13.26 16.66 6.29
N GLY A 142 -14.27 16.51 7.14
CA GLY A 142 -15.32 17.51 7.32
C GLY A 142 -16.25 17.69 6.10
N HIS A 143 -16.17 16.82 5.09
CA HIS A 143 -16.89 16.98 3.82
C HIS A 143 -17.60 15.71 3.33
N CYS A 144 -17.70 14.67 4.17
CA CYS A 144 -18.41 13.44 3.79
C CYS A 144 -19.17 12.82 4.97
N THR A 145 -20.45 12.51 4.74
CA THR A 145 -21.35 11.83 5.68
C THR A 145 -21.87 10.52 5.08
N ILE A 146 -22.11 9.50 5.93
CA ILE A 146 -22.62 8.18 5.51
C ILE A 146 -23.71 7.72 6.50
N PRO A 147 -24.98 7.50 6.07
CA PRO A 147 -25.54 7.85 4.77
C PRO A 147 -25.51 9.36 4.54
N GLU A 148 -25.36 9.80 3.29
CA GLU A 148 -25.28 11.22 2.91
C GLU A 148 -26.46 12.06 3.44
N ALA A 149 -27.61 11.42 3.68
CA ALA A 149 -28.83 12.03 4.23
C ALA A 149 -28.73 12.46 5.72
N TYR A 150 -27.65 12.10 6.43
CA TYR A 150 -27.47 12.40 7.86
C TYR A 150 -26.21 13.24 8.08
N ASP A 151 -26.34 14.41 8.71
CA ASP A 151 -25.23 15.38 8.89
C ASP A 151 -24.51 15.27 10.25
N PHE A 152 -24.50 14.09 10.88
CA PHE A 152 -23.94 13.98 12.24
C PHE A 152 -22.42 13.80 12.27
N TYR A 153 -21.81 13.23 11.23
CA TYR A 153 -20.38 12.91 11.20
C TYR A 153 -19.77 13.18 9.82
N GLN A 154 -19.20 14.37 9.66
CA GLN A 154 -18.66 14.85 8.38
C GLN A 154 -17.28 14.26 8.02
N ASP A 155 -16.71 13.40 8.88
CA ASP A 155 -15.45 12.67 8.64
C ASP A 155 -15.67 11.22 8.17
N ALA A 156 -16.90 10.84 7.81
CA ALA A 156 -17.26 9.42 7.63
C ALA A 156 -16.41 8.69 6.57
N CYS A 157 -16.09 9.35 5.45
CA CYS A 157 -15.24 8.79 4.40
C CYS A 157 -13.79 8.59 4.88
N ALA A 158 -13.15 9.62 5.46
CA ALA A 158 -11.80 9.52 6.01
C ALA A 158 -11.71 8.44 7.08
N LEU A 159 -12.71 8.38 7.97
CA LEU A 159 -12.80 7.38 9.02
C LEU A 159 -12.90 5.96 8.45
N SER A 160 -13.73 5.76 7.42
CA SER A 160 -13.83 4.49 6.70
C SER A 160 -12.48 4.08 6.09
N ALA A 161 -11.78 5.00 5.43
CA ALA A 161 -10.44 4.73 4.87
C ALA A 161 -9.43 4.30 5.95
N VAL A 162 -9.40 4.99 7.09
CA VAL A 162 -8.54 4.64 8.23
C VAL A 162 -8.89 3.25 8.79
N LEU A 163 -10.17 2.96 9.02
CA LEU A 163 -10.60 1.67 9.56
C LEU A 163 -10.32 0.51 8.61
N ARG A 164 -10.46 0.74 7.29
CA ARG A 164 -10.06 -0.23 6.26
C ARG A 164 -8.54 -0.47 6.31
N MET A 165 -7.74 0.59 6.34
CA MET A 165 -6.28 0.48 6.44
C MET A 165 -5.84 -0.26 7.72
N LEU A 166 -6.50 0.00 8.85
CA LEU A 166 -6.23 -0.71 10.09
C LEU A 166 -6.49 -2.22 9.95
N SER A 167 -7.56 -2.61 9.24
CA SER A 167 -7.83 -4.02 8.91
C SER A 167 -6.74 -4.63 8.04
N GLU A 168 -6.25 -3.89 7.04
CA GLU A 168 -5.14 -4.32 6.18
C GLU A 168 -3.84 -4.50 6.99
N ILE A 169 -3.46 -3.53 7.82
CA ILE A 169 -2.29 -3.60 8.71
C ILE A 169 -2.34 -4.83 9.62
N ARG A 170 -3.51 -5.15 10.18
CA ARG A 170 -3.70 -6.35 11.01
C ARG A 170 -3.51 -7.64 10.22
N GLN A 171 -3.85 -7.66 8.94
CA GLN A 171 -3.59 -8.80 8.05
C GLN A 171 -2.12 -8.87 7.67
N TYR A 172 -1.52 -7.76 7.26
CA TYR A 172 -0.11 -7.64 6.89
C TYR A 172 0.81 -8.11 8.03
N ARG A 173 0.51 -7.72 9.28
CA ARG A 173 1.24 -8.16 10.49
C ARG A 173 1.36 -9.69 10.61
N ARG A 174 0.39 -10.44 10.10
CA ARG A 174 0.37 -11.92 10.18
C ARG A 174 1.08 -12.58 8.99
N GLN A 175 1.30 -11.85 7.90
CA GLN A 175 1.75 -12.40 6.62
C GLN A 175 3.16 -11.95 6.23
N LEU A 176 3.64 -10.85 6.80
CA LEU A 176 4.88 -10.19 6.41
C LEU A 176 6.01 -10.42 7.41
N SER A 177 7.19 -10.70 6.88
CA SER A 177 8.40 -10.86 7.69
C SER A 177 8.91 -9.51 8.19
N TYR A 178 9.35 -9.48 9.46
CA TYR A 178 9.84 -8.27 10.13
C TYR A 178 8.88 -7.08 10.00
N PHE A 179 7.58 -7.36 10.09
CA PHE A 179 6.56 -6.34 9.99
C PHE A 179 6.60 -5.37 11.18
N ASN A 180 6.50 -4.08 10.90
CA ASN A 180 6.37 -3.02 11.89
C ASN A 180 5.27 -2.04 11.44
N ALA A 181 4.52 -1.46 12.38
CA ALA A 181 3.51 -0.44 12.06
C ALA A 181 3.38 0.59 13.20
N ASP A 182 3.15 1.84 12.82
CA ASP A 182 2.91 2.97 13.72
C ASP A 182 1.42 3.15 13.97
N VAL A 183 0.86 2.24 14.77
CA VAL A 183 -0.55 2.33 15.19
C VAL A 183 -0.75 1.74 16.58
N THR A 184 -1.50 2.46 17.40
CA THR A 184 -2.00 2.01 18.69
C THR A 184 -3.52 2.12 18.72
N GLU A 185 -4.14 1.16 19.41
CA GLU A 185 -5.58 1.08 19.58
C GLU A 185 -5.91 0.94 21.06
N SER A 186 -6.91 1.68 21.52
CA SER A 186 -7.40 1.60 22.89
C SER A 186 -8.91 1.81 22.93
N SER A 187 -9.58 1.23 23.92
CA SER A 187 -11.00 1.48 24.18
C SER A 187 -11.15 2.22 25.50
N ILE A 188 -11.90 3.31 25.48
CA ILE A 188 -12.25 4.10 26.67
C ILE A 188 -13.70 3.78 27.00
N LEU A 189 -13.91 3.11 28.14
CA LEU A 189 -15.23 2.81 28.67
C LEU A 189 -15.73 4.02 29.48
N LEU A 190 -16.72 4.74 28.95
CA LEU A 190 -17.48 5.75 29.68
C LEU A 190 -18.84 5.15 30.10
N PRO A 191 -19.50 5.68 31.16
CA PRO A 191 -20.75 5.13 31.68
C PRO A 191 -21.85 4.91 30.63
N ASP A 192 -21.89 5.78 29.61
CA ASP A 192 -22.91 5.76 28.55
C ASP A 192 -22.33 5.58 27.12
N GLU A 193 -21.01 5.40 26.98
CA GLU A 193 -20.35 5.34 25.66
C GLU A 193 -19.06 4.53 25.69
N ASN A 194 -18.85 3.65 24.70
CA ASN A 194 -17.56 3.00 24.47
C ASN A 194 -16.86 3.65 23.28
N ILE A 195 -15.76 4.36 23.55
CA ILE A 195 -15.01 5.08 22.52
C ILE A 195 -13.78 4.26 22.13
N HIS A 196 -13.72 3.82 20.87
CA HIS A 196 -12.52 3.24 20.28
C HIS A 196 -11.60 4.35 19.78
N GLU A 197 -10.38 4.43 20.32
CA GLU A 197 -9.38 5.40 19.94
C GLU A 197 -8.25 4.73 19.14
N ILE A 198 -7.92 5.33 17.99
CA ILE A 198 -6.82 4.91 17.10
C ILE A 198 -5.81 6.08 17.03
N LYS A 199 -4.54 5.79 17.30
CA LYS A 199 -3.45 6.79 17.28
C LYS A 199 -2.26 6.27 16.47
N GLY A 200 -1.50 7.19 15.86
CA GLY A 200 -0.30 6.88 15.09
C GLY A 200 -0.42 7.35 13.64
N SER A 201 0.59 7.12 12.81
CA SER A 201 0.56 7.50 11.40
C SER A 201 -0.06 6.46 10.47
N LEU A 202 -0.37 5.27 10.99
CA LEU A 202 -0.71 4.04 10.24
C LEU A 202 0.45 3.48 9.40
N SER A 203 1.55 4.22 9.26
CA SER A 203 2.71 3.81 8.46
C SER A 203 3.16 2.41 8.85
N TYR A 204 3.58 1.64 7.87
CA TYR A 204 4.02 0.28 8.11
C TYR A 204 5.19 -0.09 7.20
N SER A 205 5.90 -1.13 7.61
CA SER A 205 7.07 -1.63 6.89
C SER A 205 7.22 -3.13 7.02
N TRP A 206 8.01 -3.72 6.12
CA TRP A 206 8.32 -5.14 6.11
C TRP A 206 9.63 -5.40 5.37
N ASP A 207 10.20 -6.58 5.59
CA ASP A 207 11.35 -7.05 4.82
C ASP A 207 10.89 -8.04 3.74
N TYR A 208 11.46 -7.93 2.54
CA TYR A 208 11.35 -8.94 1.49
C TYR A 208 12.71 -9.09 0.79
N GLY A 209 13.31 -10.29 0.85
CA GLY A 209 14.69 -10.48 0.41
C GLY A 209 15.67 -9.57 1.16
N ASP A 210 16.53 -8.87 0.43
CA ASP A 210 17.52 -7.93 0.98
C ASP A 210 16.99 -6.48 1.10
N VAL A 211 15.70 -6.25 0.82
CA VAL A 211 15.08 -4.93 0.80
C VAL A 211 14.08 -4.78 1.95
N HIS A 212 14.14 -3.63 2.61
CA HIS A 212 13.15 -3.16 3.56
C HIS A 212 12.22 -2.16 2.84
N TYR A 213 10.92 -2.41 2.91
CA TYR A 213 9.90 -1.58 2.28
C TYR A 213 9.13 -0.81 3.33
N VAL A 214 8.91 0.47 3.09
CA VAL A 214 8.17 1.37 3.99
C VAL A 214 7.02 2.02 3.23
N GLN A 215 5.84 2.09 3.83
CA GLN A 215 4.68 2.83 3.34
C GLN A 215 4.28 3.89 4.38
N LEU A 216 4.31 5.17 3.99
CA LEU A 216 4.02 6.32 4.86
C LEU A 216 2.68 7.00 4.56
N HIS A 217 1.86 6.40 3.70
CA HIS A 217 0.55 6.91 3.28
C HIS A 217 0.66 8.27 2.59
N ASN A 218 -0.10 9.30 3.01
CA ASN A 218 -0.21 10.54 2.25
C ASN A 218 1.14 11.25 2.14
N TYR A 219 1.69 11.69 3.27
CA TYR A 219 3.04 12.22 3.35
C TYR A 219 3.57 12.17 4.80
N PRO A 220 4.91 12.19 5.01
CA PRO A 220 5.53 11.88 6.31
C PRO A 220 5.09 12.76 7.50
N SER A 221 4.72 14.01 7.23
CA SER A 221 4.27 14.96 8.24
C SER A 221 2.76 15.17 8.28
N TYR A 222 1.98 14.31 7.62
CA TYR A 222 0.52 14.40 7.62
C TYR A 222 -0.05 14.17 9.03
N THR A 223 -1.02 14.98 9.43
CA THR A 223 -1.73 14.85 10.70
C THR A 223 -3.18 15.24 10.52
N VAL A 224 -4.09 14.50 11.15
CA VAL A 224 -5.52 14.86 11.19
C VAL A 224 -6.16 14.27 12.44
N ARG A 225 -7.23 14.91 12.91
CA ARG A 225 -8.12 14.35 13.93
C ARG A 225 -9.48 14.09 13.30
N LEU A 226 -9.97 12.86 13.41
CA LEU A 226 -11.27 12.46 12.86
C LEU A 226 -12.19 12.04 14.00
N LYS A 227 -13.48 12.35 13.86
CA LYS A 227 -14.50 11.97 14.84
C LYS A 227 -15.66 11.23 14.18
N GLY A 228 -15.90 10.00 14.63
CA GLY A 228 -17.11 9.23 14.36
C GLY A 228 -18.01 9.13 15.59
N GLN A 229 -19.04 8.29 15.48
CA GLN A 229 -19.99 8.04 16.57
C GLN A 229 -19.31 7.47 17.81
N SER A 230 -18.62 6.35 17.67
CA SER A 230 -17.93 5.65 18.77
C SER A 230 -16.44 5.47 18.49
N THR A 231 -15.88 6.29 17.60
CA THR A 231 -14.49 6.18 17.15
C THR A 231 -13.82 7.55 17.09
N LYS A 232 -12.62 7.65 17.64
CA LYS A 232 -11.74 8.82 17.52
C LYS A 232 -10.44 8.39 16.88
N VAL A 233 -10.00 9.11 15.86
CA VAL A 233 -8.72 8.87 15.20
C VAL A 233 -7.83 10.08 15.34
N HIS A 234 -6.59 9.86 15.75
CA HIS A 234 -5.54 10.87 15.71
C HIS A 234 -4.39 10.36 14.83
N ILE A 235 -4.39 10.81 13.58
CA ILE A 235 -3.27 10.56 12.67
C ILE A 235 -2.12 11.49 13.03
N ASN A 236 -0.97 10.90 13.34
CA ASN A 236 0.26 11.61 13.70
C ASN A 236 1.30 11.57 12.58
N LYS A 237 2.34 12.40 12.70
CA LYS A 237 3.51 12.35 11.82
C LYS A 237 4.23 11.02 11.98
N SER A 238 4.77 10.47 10.89
CA SER A 238 5.50 9.20 10.89
C SER A 238 7.00 9.34 11.18
N LEU A 239 7.53 10.57 11.29
CA LEU A 239 8.97 10.86 11.33
C LEU A 239 9.72 10.13 12.47
N ASP A 240 9.18 10.14 13.69
CA ASP A 240 9.84 9.50 14.84
C ASP A 240 9.83 7.96 14.74
N TRP A 241 8.74 7.40 14.23
CA TRP A 241 8.65 5.97 13.95
C TRP A 241 9.61 5.58 12.82
N LEU A 242 9.59 6.32 11.71
CA LEU A 242 10.45 6.09 10.54
C LEU A 242 11.92 6.07 10.94
N LYS A 243 12.38 7.02 11.75
CA LYS A 243 13.76 7.05 12.24
C LYS A 243 14.16 5.73 12.93
N LYS A 244 13.29 5.20 13.79
CA LYS A 244 13.55 3.94 14.52
C LYS A 244 13.49 2.74 13.59
N ASP A 245 12.54 2.74 12.67
CA ASP A 245 12.32 1.67 11.71
C ASP A 245 13.50 1.50 10.75
N LEU A 246 14.01 2.61 10.19
CA LEU A 246 15.17 2.59 9.30
C LEU A 246 16.45 2.17 10.04
N ALA A 247 16.65 2.61 11.27
CA ALA A 247 17.78 2.16 12.10
C ALA A 247 17.72 0.64 12.34
N ALA A 248 16.53 0.09 12.59
CA ALA A 248 16.35 -1.35 12.73
C ALA A 248 16.62 -2.10 11.42
N ALA A 249 16.22 -1.55 10.27
CA ALA A 249 16.51 -2.13 8.95
C ALA A 249 18.02 -2.13 8.62
N ASP A 250 18.73 -1.05 8.96
CA ASP A 250 20.19 -0.97 8.81
C ASP A 250 20.91 -1.99 9.70
N ALA A 251 20.45 -2.19 10.93
CA ALA A 251 20.98 -3.22 11.83
C ALA A 251 20.80 -4.64 11.28
N ARG A 252 19.77 -4.87 10.44
CA ARG A 252 19.55 -6.11 9.69
C ARG A 252 20.28 -6.13 8.34
N GLY A 253 21.05 -5.10 8.02
CA GLY A 253 21.82 -4.98 6.79
C GLY A 253 20.97 -4.81 5.53
N LYS A 254 19.75 -4.29 5.63
CA LYS A 254 18.84 -4.09 4.47
C LYS A 254 19.20 -2.83 3.68
N VAL A 255 18.72 -2.77 2.44
CA VAL A 255 18.54 -1.51 1.71
C VAL A 255 17.07 -1.10 1.78
N THR A 256 16.75 0.18 1.74
CA THR A 256 15.37 0.63 1.92
C THR A 256 14.75 1.22 0.65
N ILE A 257 13.50 0.86 0.37
CA ILE A 257 12.58 1.62 -0.50
C ILE A 257 11.50 2.26 0.36
N ILE A 258 11.31 3.57 0.20
CA ILE A 258 10.24 4.32 0.87
C ILE A 258 9.13 4.62 -0.14
N ASN A 259 7.88 4.52 0.31
CA ASN A 259 6.70 4.80 -0.47
C ASN A 259 5.78 5.77 0.29
N PHE A 260 5.21 6.75 -0.39
CA PHE A 260 4.14 7.62 0.09
C PHE A 260 3.45 8.31 -1.09
N HIS A 261 2.42 9.12 -0.88
CA HIS A 261 1.62 9.66 -1.97
C HIS A 261 2.12 11.02 -2.48
N ASP A 262 2.18 12.04 -1.64
CA ASP A 262 2.43 13.44 -2.03
C ASP A 262 3.87 13.89 -1.76
N ALA A 263 4.65 13.99 -2.84
CA ALA A 263 5.95 14.68 -2.88
C ALA A 263 5.99 15.84 -3.89
N ARG A 264 4.82 16.39 -4.27
CA ARG A 264 4.79 17.50 -5.23
C ARG A 264 5.03 18.81 -4.49
N ALA A 265 5.86 19.68 -5.06
CA ALA A 265 5.99 21.06 -4.60
C ALA A 265 4.61 21.72 -4.53
N ALA A 266 4.41 22.59 -3.54
CA ALA A 266 3.16 23.33 -3.41
C ALA A 266 2.81 24.02 -4.74
N SER A 267 1.61 23.74 -5.23
CA SER A 267 1.08 24.32 -6.46
C SER A 267 -0.11 25.23 -6.16
N ILE A 268 -0.53 26.04 -7.14
CA ILE A 268 -1.69 26.95 -7.02
C ILE A 268 -2.99 26.17 -6.84
N ASP A 269 -3.07 24.91 -7.30
CA ASP A 269 -4.26 24.06 -7.15
C ASP A 269 -4.59 23.71 -5.69
N GLY A 270 -3.66 23.92 -4.75
CA GLY A 270 -3.90 23.72 -3.34
C GLY A 270 -3.82 22.26 -2.86
N GLU A 271 -3.59 21.30 -3.74
CA GLU A 271 -3.74 19.86 -3.48
C GLU A 271 -2.49 19.16 -2.92
N SER A 272 -1.28 19.73 -3.07
CA SER A 272 -0.05 19.17 -2.49
C SER A 272 0.37 19.89 -1.21
N PHE A 273 0.46 19.16 -0.10
CA PHE A 273 0.62 19.71 1.26
C PHE A 273 1.98 19.45 1.89
N PHE A 274 2.76 18.47 1.42
CA PHE A 274 4.02 18.10 2.06
C PHE A 274 5.13 19.16 1.84
N ILE A 275 5.47 19.42 0.57
CA ILE A 275 6.58 20.29 0.20
C ILE A 275 6.12 21.75 0.19
N ARG A 276 5.98 22.33 1.38
CA ARG A 276 5.58 23.72 1.63
C ARG A 276 6.54 24.38 2.61
N LYS A 277 6.75 25.71 2.48
CA LYS A 277 7.56 26.50 3.43
C LYS A 277 7.12 26.32 4.88
N LYS A 278 5.80 26.21 5.14
CA LYS A 278 5.25 25.98 6.49
C LYS A 278 5.73 24.67 7.14
N ASN A 279 6.15 23.70 6.33
CA ASN A 279 6.65 22.40 6.79
C ASN A 279 8.19 22.33 6.80
N ALA A 280 8.92 23.45 6.65
CA ALA A 280 10.38 23.45 6.49
C ALA A 280 11.13 22.65 7.57
N LYS A 281 10.67 22.71 8.83
CA LYS A 281 11.25 21.91 9.92
C LYS A 281 11.06 20.41 9.69
N ASP A 282 9.85 19.97 9.36
CA ASP A 282 9.55 18.56 9.10
C ASP A 282 10.28 18.05 7.87
N LEU A 283 10.39 18.87 6.82
CA LEU A 283 11.14 18.57 5.60
C LEU A 283 12.63 18.36 5.89
N SER A 284 13.21 19.22 6.73
CA SER A 284 14.60 19.05 7.17
C SER A 284 14.78 17.79 8.03
N VAL A 285 13.84 17.50 8.94
CA VAL A 285 13.90 16.28 9.77
C VAL A 285 13.78 15.04 8.89
N PHE A 286 12.85 15.02 7.93
CA PHE A 286 12.69 13.94 6.98
C PHE A 286 13.97 13.71 6.18
N LYS A 287 14.57 14.77 5.63
CA LYS A 287 15.86 14.70 4.93
C LYS A 287 16.93 14.08 5.82
N SER A 288 17.09 14.56 7.05
CA SER A 288 18.10 14.05 8.00
C SER A 288 17.89 12.58 8.33
N ILE A 289 16.64 12.12 8.43
CA ILE A 289 16.33 10.70 8.64
C ILE A 289 16.77 9.90 7.42
N ILE A 290 16.22 10.17 6.23
CA ILE A 290 16.45 9.32 5.06
C ILE A 290 17.90 9.31 4.58
N THR A 291 18.64 10.42 4.78
CA THR A 291 20.04 10.53 4.36
C THR A 291 21.03 9.88 5.32
N ALA A 292 20.62 9.61 6.56
CA ALA A 292 21.43 8.88 7.54
C ALA A 292 21.35 7.35 7.39
N HIS A 293 20.45 6.85 6.53
CA HIS A 293 20.15 5.43 6.37
C HIS A 293 20.33 4.97 4.91
N ASN A 294 20.30 3.65 4.67
CA ASN A 294 20.53 3.07 3.34
C ASN A 294 19.30 3.12 2.42
N VAL A 295 18.65 4.28 2.32
CA VAL A 295 17.50 4.52 1.44
C VAL A 295 17.97 4.62 -0.01
N LYS A 296 17.46 3.74 -0.87
CA LYS A 296 17.84 3.67 -2.29
C LYS A 296 16.95 4.50 -3.18
N ALA A 297 15.65 4.51 -2.90
CA ALA A 297 14.69 5.27 -3.68
C ALA A 297 13.42 5.56 -2.88
N ILE A 298 12.72 6.57 -3.38
CA ILE A 298 11.40 6.97 -2.92
C ILE A 298 10.44 6.85 -4.11
N PHE A 299 9.32 6.16 -3.92
CA PHE A 299 8.25 6.10 -4.90
C PHE A 299 7.02 6.85 -4.40
N VAL A 300 6.42 7.65 -5.30
CA VAL A 300 5.30 8.54 -4.99
C VAL A 300 4.20 8.51 -6.04
N GLY A 301 3.05 9.12 -5.74
CA GLY A 301 1.88 9.24 -6.62
C GLY A 301 1.51 10.71 -6.87
N HIS A 302 0.22 11.02 -6.79
CA HIS A 302 -0.37 12.36 -6.68
C HIS A 302 -0.37 13.20 -7.95
N THR A 303 0.69 13.14 -8.77
CA THR A 303 0.82 14.05 -9.93
C THR A 303 0.18 13.52 -11.21
N HIS A 304 -0.23 12.25 -11.23
CA HIS A 304 -0.85 11.55 -12.36
C HIS A 304 0.01 11.44 -13.62
N TYR A 305 1.32 11.70 -13.53
CA TYR A 305 2.26 11.45 -14.62
C TYR A 305 3.51 10.74 -14.12
N GLN A 306 4.03 9.84 -14.94
CA GLN A 306 5.30 9.17 -14.62
C GLN A 306 6.45 10.17 -14.69
N SER A 307 7.22 10.27 -13.62
CA SER A 307 8.43 11.08 -13.62
C SER A 307 9.54 10.50 -12.75
N TYR A 308 10.76 10.91 -13.03
CA TYR A 308 11.95 10.55 -12.28
C TYR A 308 12.76 11.81 -12.00
N CYS A 309 13.20 11.95 -10.77
CA CYS A 309 14.14 12.99 -10.39
C CYS A 309 15.22 12.48 -9.44
N ARG A 310 16.46 12.87 -9.70
CA ARG A 310 17.59 12.74 -8.77
C ARG A 310 18.38 14.04 -8.81
N ALA A 311 18.52 14.71 -7.68
CA ALA A 311 19.31 15.93 -7.58
C ALA A 311 20.48 15.74 -6.63
N LYS A 312 21.50 16.60 -6.74
CA LYS A 312 22.61 16.62 -5.77
C LYS A 312 22.16 17.40 -4.55
N ASN A 313 22.16 16.76 -3.39
CA ASN A 313 21.85 17.34 -2.09
C ASN A 313 20.52 18.12 -2.09
N ASP A 314 19.47 17.56 -2.71
CA ASP A 314 18.13 18.15 -2.74
C ASP A 314 17.66 18.57 -1.33
N LYS A 315 16.92 19.67 -1.25
CA LYS A 315 16.49 20.26 0.04
C LYS A 315 15.63 19.31 0.88
N VAL A 316 14.91 18.38 0.26
CA VAL A 316 14.08 17.37 0.94
C VAL A 316 14.68 15.98 0.81
N PHE A 317 15.14 15.62 -0.39
CA PHE A 317 15.46 14.23 -0.71
C PHE A 317 16.96 13.89 -0.67
N GLY A 318 17.83 14.88 -0.45
CA GLY A 318 19.27 14.67 -0.53
C GLY A 318 19.67 14.14 -1.91
N ASN A 319 20.39 13.02 -1.95
CA ASN A 319 20.83 12.38 -3.20
C ASN A 319 19.92 11.22 -3.65
N ILE A 320 18.83 10.98 -2.92
CA ILE A 320 17.95 9.83 -3.12
C ILE A 320 17.04 10.12 -4.32
N PRO A 321 16.99 9.25 -5.33
CA PRO A 321 16.07 9.41 -6.45
C PRO A 321 14.60 9.24 -6.02
N VAL A 322 13.75 10.07 -6.60
CA VAL A 322 12.30 10.06 -6.43
C VAL A 322 11.64 9.67 -7.75
N TYR A 323 10.71 8.72 -7.69
CA TYR A 323 9.97 8.19 -8.82
C TYR A 323 8.48 8.44 -8.60
N THR A 324 7.83 9.18 -9.49
CA THR A 324 6.37 9.34 -9.47
C THR A 324 5.74 8.29 -10.37
N ALA A 325 4.82 7.47 -9.84
CA ALA A 325 4.27 6.28 -10.49
C ALA A 325 3.35 6.57 -11.68
N GLY A 326 2.88 7.82 -11.82
CA GLY A 326 1.82 8.17 -12.75
C GLY A 326 0.45 7.84 -12.17
N ALA A 327 -0.54 7.69 -13.04
CA ALA A 327 -1.89 7.32 -12.63
C ALA A 327 -2.30 5.95 -13.15
N LEU A 328 -2.68 5.06 -12.25
CA LEU A 328 -3.11 3.71 -12.59
C LEU A 328 -4.43 3.72 -13.37
N PHE A 329 -5.32 4.70 -13.15
CA PHE A 329 -6.51 4.88 -14.00
C PHE A 329 -6.18 5.18 -15.47
N ASN A 330 -4.97 5.69 -15.76
CA ASN A 330 -4.41 5.88 -17.10
C ASN A 330 -3.49 4.73 -17.53
N GLY A 331 -3.33 3.71 -16.70
CA GLY A 331 -2.54 2.50 -16.96
C GLY A 331 -1.08 2.57 -16.57
N ASP A 332 -0.61 3.63 -15.91
CA ASP A 332 0.79 3.80 -15.53
C ASP A 332 1.18 2.94 -14.31
N TYR A 333 2.36 2.32 -14.37
CA TYR A 333 2.99 1.64 -13.23
C TYR A 333 4.50 1.46 -13.43
N TYR A 334 5.22 1.19 -12.34
CA TYR A 334 6.61 0.78 -12.37
C TYR A 334 6.76 -0.72 -12.13
N LEU A 335 7.59 -1.37 -12.95
CA LEU A 335 8.15 -2.69 -12.66
C LEU A 335 9.52 -2.51 -11.98
N VAL A 336 9.65 -3.05 -10.78
CA VAL A 336 10.86 -3.02 -9.95
C VAL A 336 11.49 -4.40 -9.95
N GLU A 337 12.65 -4.53 -10.58
CA GLU A 337 13.42 -5.78 -10.65
C GLU A 337 14.50 -5.75 -9.57
N VAL A 338 14.46 -6.70 -8.63
CA VAL A 338 15.39 -6.79 -7.50
C VAL A 338 16.30 -8.00 -7.68
N LYS A 339 17.62 -7.77 -7.48
CA LYS A 339 18.67 -8.79 -7.41
C LYS A 339 19.58 -8.49 -6.21
N GLY A 340 19.28 -9.12 -5.09
CA GLY A 340 19.83 -8.80 -3.78
C GLY A 340 19.54 -7.34 -3.43
N LYS A 341 20.61 -6.54 -3.32
CA LYS A 341 20.54 -5.09 -3.03
C LYS A 341 20.52 -4.21 -4.28
N THR A 342 20.64 -4.80 -5.46
CA THR A 342 20.60 -4.09 -6.74
C THR A 342 19.17 -4.04 -7.23
N ILE A 343 18.70 -2.84 -7.58
CA ILE A 343 17.31 -2.57 -7.90
C ILE A 343 17.27 -1.82 -9.24
N ARG A 344 16.52 -2.35 -10.21
CA ARG A 344 16.29 -1.72 -11.51
C ARG A 344 14.82 -1.34 -11.64
N VAL A 345 14.55 -0.20 -12.27
CA VAL A 345 13.19 0.34 -12.43
C VAL A 345 12.88 0.50 -13.91
N LYS A 346 11.68 0.08 -14.32
CA LYS A 346 11.14 0.29 -15.66
C LYS A 346 9.73 0.88 -15.56
N ALA A 347 9.50 1.95 -16.31
CA ALA A 347 8.20 2.60 -16.44
C ALA A 347 7.39 1.91 -17.53
N TYR A 348 6.17 1.51 -17.20
CA TYR A 348 5.24 0.89 -18.14
C TYR A 348 3.89 1.58 -18.15
N ASN A 349 3.18 1.40 -19.25
CA ASN A 349 1.75 1.70 -19.38
C ASN A 349 1.00 0.44 -19.85
N GLY A 350 -0.12 0.12 -19.22
CA GLY A 350 -0.95 -1.06 -19.50
C GLY A 350 -2.26 -0.77 -20.24
N ALA A 351 -2.57 0.50 -20.53
CA ALA A 351 -3.89 0.91 -21.01
C ALA A 351 -4.27 0.31 -22.36
N ILE A 352 -3.29 -0.13 -23.16
CA ILE A 352 -3.50 -0.77 -24.48
C ILE A 352 -3.65 -2.30 -24.43
N GLY A 353 -3.75 -2.90 -23.23
CA GLY A 353 -4.00 -4.34 -23.06
C GLY A 353 -2.76 -5.23 -23.20
N ARG A 354 -1.58 -4.61 -23.30
CA ARG A 354 -0.27 -5.25 -23.23
C ARG A 354 0.71 -4.31 -22.53
N PRO A 355 1.79 -4.82 -21.90
CA PRO A 355 2.76 -3.95 -21.25
C PRO A 355 3.52 -3.13 -22.31
N LEU A 356 3.31 -1.82 -22.32
CA LEU A 356 4.08 -0.87 -23.12
C LEU A 356 5.21 -0.30 -22.27
N LEU A 357 6.45 -0.61 -22.60
CA LEU A 357 7.61 0.00 -21.95
C LEU A 357 7.70 1.48 -22.35
N ILE A 358 7.51 2.36 -21.38
CA ILE A 358 7.63 3.81 -21.56
C ILE A 358 9.10 4.23 -21.43
N LYS A 359 9.79 3.69 -20.42
CA LYS A 359 11.21 4.03 -20.15
C LYS A 359 11.89 2.96 -19.31
N ASP A 360 13.10 2.54 -19.70
CA ASP A 360 14.01 1.85 -18.79
C ASP A 360 14.78 2.92 -18.00
N LEU A 361 14.53 3.00 -16.69
CA LEU A 361 15.15 3.96 -15.79
C LEU A 361 16.48 3.45 -15.22
N GLY A 362 16.86 2.22 -15.55
CA GLY A 362 18.13 1.62 -15.19
C GLY A 362 18.21 1.21 -13.72
N ILE A 363 19.44 0.92 -13.29
CA ILE A 363 19.75 0.54 -11.91
C ILE A 363 19.78 1.80 -11.04
N ILE A 364 19.10 1.73 -9.91
CA ILE A 364 19.08 2.80 -8.91
C ILE A 364 20.50 3.10 -8.46
N GLY A 365 20.93 4.36 -8.63
CA GLY A 365 22.25 4.84 -8.23
C GLY A 365 23.27 4.95 -9.37
N GLU A 366 23.09 4.23 -10.49
CA GLU A 366 24.02 4.26 -11.63
C GLU A 366 23.79 5.44 -12.59
N GLY A 367 22.60 6.06 -12.56
CA GLY A 367 22.31 7.24 -13.38
C GLY A 367 23.22 8.42 -13.04
N THR A 368 23.90 8.98 -14.04
CA THR A 368 24.82 10.14 -13.90
C THR A 368 24.11 11.48 -14.06
N GLN A 369 22.88 11.49 -14.56
CA GLN A 369 22.11 12.71 -14.76
C GLN A 369 21.53 13.21 -13.44
N PHE A 370 21.80 14.48 -13.12
CA PHE A 370 21.24 15.17 -11.97
C PHE A 370 20.35 16.34 -12.42
N PHE A 371 19.21 16.47 -11.78
CA PHE A 371 18.33 17.63 -11.88
C PHE A 371 18.79 18.71 -10.89
N ALA A 372 18.35 19.95 -11.12
CA ALA A 372 18.64 21.06 -10.20
C ALA A 372 18.01 20.85 -8.82
N SER A 373 16.76 20.39 -8.78
CA SER A 373 16.05 19.99 -7.56
C SER A 373 14.88 19.08 -7.90
N CYS A 374 14.54 18.18 -6.98
CA CYS A 374 13.34 17.36 -7.02
C CYS A 374 12.20 17.94 -6.20
N SER A 375 12.50 18.80 -5.21
CA SER A 375 11.49 19.40 -4.35
C SER A 375 11.04 20.80 -4.79
N GLN A 376 11.85 21.54 -5.54
CA GLN A 376 11.58 22.93 -5.98
C GLN A 376 11.11 23.85 -4.82
N LEU A 377 11.77 23.75 -3.65
CA LEU A 377 11.47 24.52 -2.43
C LEU A 377 12.08 25.92 -2.36
#